data_AF-A0A2R7MIC8-F1
#
_entry.id   AF-A0A2R7MIC8-F1
#
_cell.length_a   1.000
_cell.length_b   1.000
_cell.length_c   1.000
_cell.angle_alpha   90.00
_cell.angle_beta   90.00
_cell.angle_gamma   90.00
#
_symmetry.space_group_name_H-M   'P 1'
#
loop_
_entity.id
_entity.type
_entity.pdbx_description
1 polymer ?
#
loop_
_entity_poly.entity_id
_entity_poly.type
_entity_poly.pdbx_seq_one_letter_code
_entity_poly.pdbx_strand_id
1 'polypeptide(L)'
;MQNDDSLKWERYILDLVYDGEGEFGVEHADSPDFKMTRNGYTFGVEITELFKDGSSARLVKLPDYMQRLIDGERPVHKDDVKGINVATVRIEDPDGTVVHEDLKVIISETGSLRDHADALAEHIERKNDAFQGYAHSVGHIDLLIGDHFSSGESIGETYSTAEFFTPRLREALRVSPFREVMLITNLLYDNAAWVPLRQLELMESFMVFVYCIYQSQEALALLEEADVVHLYADEMDAHGTPVTLRSENGFEFAARGNSSVAYTPKDGTIVHEYGDLPVDDIETVQRRHIDLPEEVRSFIHEEYQRARDGGAGFESEYIRKVRDAVWPFDTARRTQSFEATAIDPGTSGQGHVEGAGSQSPEAS
;
A
#
# COMPACT_ATOMS: atom_id res chain seq x y z
N MET A 1 19.36 -5.45 26.48
CA MET A 1 18.71 -4.45 27.35
C MET A 1 18.15 -3.41 26.40
N GLN A 2 16.89 -3.61 25.98
CA GLN A 2 16.18 -2.71 25.08
C GLN A 2 15.94 -1.40 25.83
N ASN A 3 16.10 -0.26 25.15
CA ASN A 3 15.88 1.04 25.78
C ASN A 3 14.38 1.19 26.08
N ASP A 4 14.01 1.67 27.28
CA ASP A 4 12.61 1.85 27.71
C ASP A 4 11.83 2.74 26.74
N ASP A 5 12.52 3.67 26.07
CA ASP A 5 11.93 4.54 25.06
C ASP A 5 11.68 3.84 23.71
N SER A 6 12.48 2.83 23.35
CA SER A 6 12.23 2.01 22.13
C SER A 6 10.95 1.22 22.29
N LEU A 7 10.79 0.57 23.44
CA LEU A 7 9.62 -0.24 23.75
C LEU A 7 8.33 0.60 23.78
N LYS A 8 8.39 1.82 24.35
CA LYS A 8 7.25 2.76 24.32
C LYS A 8 6.88 3.16 22.90
N TRP A 9 7.88 3.33 22.03
CA TRP A 9 7.64 3.74 20.65
C TRP A 9 7.07 2.60 19.80
N GLU A 10 7.62 1.40 19.92
CA GLU A 10 7.07 0.19 19.30
C GLU A 10 5.63 -0.03 19.77
N ARG A 11 5.37 0.15 21.08
CA ARG A 11 4.02 0.08 21.64
C ARG A 11 3.10 1.14 21.04
N TYR A 12 3.56 2.37 20.86
CA TYR A 12 2.79 3.42 20.21
C TYR A 12 2.39 3.04 18.78
N ILE A 13 3.33 2.51 17.98
CA ILE A 13 3.03 2.03 16.61
C ILE A 13 2.02 0.87 16.64
N LEU A 14 2.15 -0.07 17.58
CA LEU A 14 1.20 -1.16 17.76
C LEU A 14 -0.21 -0.63 18.02
N ASP A 15 -0.33 0.33 18.94
CA ASP A 15 -1.61 0.89 19.37
C ASP A 15 -2.28 1.72 18.26
N LEU A 16 -1.54 2.24 17.26
CA LEU A 16 -2.12 2.91 16.08
C LEU A 16 -2.90 1.96 15.15
N VAL A 17 -2.61 0.66 15.21
CA VAL A 17 -3.25 -0.36 14.35
C VAL A 17 -4.24 -1.20 15.14
N TYR A 18 -3.84 -1.65 16.33
CA TYR A 18 -4.59 -2.63 17.12
C TYR A 18 -5.32 -2.02 18.31
N ASP A 19 -5.55 -0.70 18.30
CA ASP A 19 -6.14 0.17 19.33
C ASP A 19 -6.48 -0.55 20.64
N GLY A 20 -5.69 -0.25 21.67
CA GLY A 20 -5.56 -0.97 22.94
C GLY A 20 -6.79 -0.98 23.85
N GLU A 21 -8.02 -0.87 23.33
CA GLU A 21 -9.31 -0.98 24.06
C GLU A 21 -9.56 -2.36 24.69
N GLY A 22 -8.55 -3.23 24.76
CA GLY A 22 -8.59 -4.51 25.47
C GLY A 22 -9.15 -5.67 24.66
N GLU A 23 -9.34 -5.51 23.34
CA GLU A 23 -9.74 -6.62 22.46
C GLU A 23 -8.65 -7.70 22.35
N PHE A 24 -7.39 -7.30 22.50
CA PHE A 24 -6.22 -8.17 22.40
C PHE A 24 -5.45 -8.24 23.72
N GLY A 25 -5.09 -9.46 24.14
CA GLY A 25 -4.02 -9.68 25.10
C GLY A 25 -2.68 -9.44 24.42
N VAL A 26 -1.86 -8.54 24.96
CA VAL A 26 -0.56 -8.17 24.38
C VAL A 26 0.57 -8.61 25.30
N GLU A 27 1.51 -9.40 24.77
CA GLU A 27 2.73 -9.84 25.44
C GLU A 27 3.94 -9.42 24.59
N HIS A 28 4.90 -8.70 25.18
CA HIS A 28 6.18 -8.44 24.52
C HIS A 28 7.01 -9.73 24.44
N ALA A 29 7.58 -10.01 23.28
CA ALA A 29 8.40 -11.19 23.03
C ALA A 29 9.68 -10.80 22.26
N ASP A 30 10.67 -11.70 22.24
CA ASP A 30 11.94 -11.39 21.56
C ASP A 30 11.83 -11.53 20.03
N SER A 31 10.89 -12.35 19.53
CA SER A 31 10.76 -12.73 18.13
C SER A 31 9.43 -13.46 17.87
N PRO A 32 8.38 -12.79 17.37
CA PRO A 32 8.32 -11.36 16.99
C PRO A 32 8.24 -10.44 18.22
N ASP A 33 8.32 -9.12 18.00
CA ASP A 33 8.32 -8.09 19.07
C ASP A 33 7.10 -8.19 20.01
N PHE A 34 5.93 -8.53 19.45
CA PHE A 34 4.71 -8.74 20.23
C PHE A 34 3.99 -10.02 19.85
N LYS A 35 3.41 -10.68 20.86
CA LYS A 35 2.40 -11.72 20.71
C LYS A 35 1.04 -11.15 21.10
N MET A 36 0.11 -11.27 20.17
CA MET A 36 -1.26 -10.80 20.29
C MET A 36 -2.18 -12.00 20.45
N THR A 37 -3.12 -11.94 21.40
CA THR A 37 -4.08 -13.02 21.63
C THR A 37 -5.51 -12.49 21.66
N ARG A 38 -6.39 -13.10 20.87
CA ARG A 38 -7.82 -12.77 20.81
C ARG A 38 -8.63 -14.05 20.67
N ASN A 39 -9.62 -14.24 21.54
CA ASN A 39 -10.52 -15.42 21.50
C ASN A 39 -9.78 -16.78 21.46
N GLY A 40 -8.62 -16.88 22.11
CA GLY A 40 -7.81 -18.10 22.14
C GLY A 40 -6.92 -18.33 20.92
N TYR A 41 -6.98 -17.46 19.91
CA TYR A 41 -6.04 -17.44 18.79
C TYR A 41 -4.89 -16.47 19.09
N THR A 42 -3.66 -16.89 18.79
CA THR A 42 -2.46 -16.10 19.01
C THR A 42 -1.73 -15.87 17.69
N PHE A 43 -1.37 -14.62 17.43
CA PHE A 43 -0.56 -14.19 16.29
C PHE A 43 0.58 -13.29 16.77
N GLY A 44 1.53 -13.03 15.89
CA GLY A 44 2.68 -12.19 16.16
C GLY A 44 2.59 -10.85 15.43
N VAL A 45 3.24 -9.84 15.98
CA VAL A 45 3.42 -8.55 15.32
C VAL A 45 4.89 -8.15 15.46
N GLU A 46 5.53 -7.98 14.31
CA GLU A 46 6.88 -7.42 14.20
C GLU A 46 6.78 -5.93 13.89
N ILE A 47 7.55 -5.09 14.57
CA ILE A 47 7.54 -3.65 14.39
C ILE A 47 8.92 -3.17 13.94
N THR A 48 8.92 -2.25 13.00
CA THR A 48 10.15 -1.62 12.53
C THR A 48 9.88 -0.22 12.03
N GLU A 49 10.94 0.52 11.72
CA GLU A 49 10.84 1.89 11.27
C GLU A 49 11.62 2.11 9.99
N LEU A 50 11.01 2.84 9.07
CA LEU A 50 11.58 3.22 7.80
C LEU A 50 12.09 4.66 7.88
N PHE A 51 13.35 4.85 7.48
CA PHE A 51 13.98 6.16 7.33
C PHE A 51 14.61 6.25 5.96
N LYS A 52 14.69 7.45 5.38
CA LYS A 52 15.37 7.70 4.11
C LYS A 52 16.84 7.25 4.16
N ASP A 53 17.52 7.63 5.22
CA ASP A 53 18.90 7.24 5.46
C ASP A 53 19.23 7.31 6.96
N GLY A 54 20.47 6.95 7.32
CA GLY A 54 20.91 7.00 8.70
C GLY A 54 20.96 8.41 9.30
N SER A 55 21.06 9.46 8.49
CA SER A 55 21.05 10.85 8.95
C SER A 55 19.65 11.25 9.38
N SER A 56 18.62 10.92 8.58
CA SER A 56 17.21 11.08 8.96
C SER A 56 16.87 10.29 10.23
N ALA A 57 17.34 9.03 10.32
CA ALA A 57 17.17 8.23 11.53
C ALA A 57 17.78 8.90 12.77
N ARG A 58 18.99 9.47 12.66
CA ARG A 58 19.63 10.19 13.76
C ARG A 58 18.88 11.47 14.15
N LEU A 59 18.35 12.23 13.19
CA LEU A 59 17.56 13.44 13.49
C LEU A 59 16.34 13.13 14.36
N VAL A 60 15.70 11.98 14.13
CA VAL A 60 14.52 11.55 14.89
C VAL A 60 14.91 10.84 16.19
N LYS A 61 15.90 9.95 16.15
CA LYS A 61 16.19 9.01 17.24
C LYS A 61 17.26 9.46 18.21
N LEU A 62 18.15 10.37 17.82
CA LEU A 62 19.21 10.84 18.71
C LEU A 62 18.67 12.02 19.55
N PRO A 63 18.56 11.88 20.88
CA PRO A 63 18.00 12.93 21.73
C PRO A 63 18.73 14.26 21.53
N ASP A 64 17.96 15.33 21.45
CA ASP A 64 18.40 16.72 21.27
C ASP A 64 19.26 16.96 20.02
N TYR A 65 19.39 16.01 19.09
CA TYR A 65 20.35 16.16 17.99
C TYR A 65 20.00 17.30 17.04
N MET A 66 18.71 17.45 16.71
CA MET A 66 18.22 18.60 15.93
C MET A 66 18.57 19.92 16.61
N GLN A 67 18.31 20.03 17.92
CA GLN A 67 18.60 21.24 18.70
C GLN A 67 20.09 21.55 18.72
N ARG A 68 20.94 20.54 18.95
CA ARG A 68 22.39 20.66 18.93
C ARG A 68 22.92 21.17 17.59
N LEU A 69 22.39 20.65 16.48
CA LEU A 69 22.75 21.13 15.13
C LEU A 69 22.32 22.59 14.91
N ILE A 70 21.11 22.97 15.34
CA ILE A 70 20.61 24.35 15.31
C ILE A 70 21.50 25.28 16.16
N ASP A 71 21.99 24.80 17.30
CA ASP A 71 22.91 25.54 18.18
C ASP A 71 24.34 25.65 17.63
N GLY A 72 24.61 25.02 16.47
CA GLY A 72 25.89 25.08 15.76
C GLY A 72 26.89 24.01 16.19
N GLU A 73 26.45 22.96 16.88
CA GLU A 73 27.30 21.80 17.12
C GLU A 73 27.66 21.09 15.82
N ARG A 74 28.83 20.42 15.82
CA ARG A 74 29.26 19.64 14.66
C ARG A 74 28.42 18.36 14.54
N PRO A 75 28.09 17.93 13.30
CA PRO A 75 27.43 16.66 13.10
C PRO A 75 28.25 15.49 13.67
N VAL A 76 27.56 14.50 14.24
CA VAL A 76 28.20 13.35 14.89
C VAL A 76 28.69 12.31 13.90
N HIS A 77 28.13 12.28 12.68
CA HIS A 77 28.51 11.35 11.63
C HIS A 77 28.95 12.09 10.35
N LYS A 78 29.85 11.46 9.58
CA LYS A 78 30.37 12.03 8.32
C LYS A 78 29.29 12.23 7.25
N ASP A 79 28.25 11.39 7.27
CA ASP A 79 27.15 11.45 6.30
C ASP A 79 26.21 12.61 6.61
N ASP A 80 26.05 12.96 7.89
CA ASP A 80 25.26 14.12 8.34
C ASP A 80 25.84 15.43 7.81
N VAL A 81 27.17 15.52 7.71
CA VAL A 81 27.86 16.71 7.16
C VAL A 81 27.45 16.99 5.71
N LYS A 82 27.07 15.95 4.95
CA LYS A 82 26.66 16.08 3.56
C LYS A 82 25.14 16.22 3.41
N GLY A 83 24.38 15.51 4.23
CA GLY A 83 22.91 15.40 4.10
C GLY A 83 22.12 16.44 4.89
N ILE A 84 22.72 17.12 5.87
CA ILE A 84 22.03 18.06 6.75
C ILE A 84 22.60 19.46 6.58
N ASN A 85 21.77 20.40 6.11
CA ASN A 85 22.13 21.80 5.98
C ASN A 85 21.36 22.65 6.99
N VAL A 86 22.06 23.29 7.93
CA VAL A 86 21.46 24.25 8.85
C VAL A 86 21.50 25.63 8.20
N ALA A 87 20.32 26.20 7.94
CA ALA A 87 20.16 27.50 7.30
C ALA A 87 19.38 28.46 8.21
N THR A 88 19.55 29.75 7.95
CA THR A 88 18.72 30.80 8.56
C THR A 88 17.73 31.29 7.51
N VAL A 89 16.44 31.28 7.83
CA VAL A 89 15.35 31.66 6.92
C VAL A 89 14.50 32.78 7.52
N ARG A 90 13.86 33.55 6.62
CA ARG A 90 12.84 34.54 6.94
C ARG A 90 11.49 34.00 6.48
N ILE A 91 10.48 34.06 7.36
CA ILE A 91 9.11 33.65 7.04
C ILE A 91 8.25 34.91 6.89
N GLU A 92 7.59 35.03 5.75
CA GLU A 92 6.65 36.11 5.44
C GLU A 92 5.23 35.55 5.30
N ASP A 93 4.24 36.36 5.67
CA ASP A 93 2.84 36.08 5.35
C ASP A 93 2.56 36.37 3.86
N PRO A 94 1.36 36.00 3.33
CA PRO A 94 1.02 36.27 1.93
C PRO A 94 1.02 37.76 1.54
N ASP A 95 0.92 38.67 2.50
CA ASP A 95 0.96 40.12 2.28
C ASP A 95 2.40 40.68 2.30
N GLY A 96 3.40 39.82 2.54
CA GLY A 96 4.83 40.16 2.60
C GLY A 96 5.27 40.73 3.95
N THR A 97 4.45 40.62 4.99
CA THR A 97 4.84 41.00 6.36
C THR A 97 5.71 39.90 6.94
N VAL A 98 6.87 40.28 7.47
CA VAL A 98 7.76 39.34 8.17
C VAL A 98 7.09 38.84 9.45
N VAL A 99 6.87 37.53 9.52
CA VAL A 99 6.33 36.82 10.69
C VAL A 99 7.47 36.34 11.59
N HIS A 100 8.53 35.81 10.98
CA HIS A 100 9.75 35.38 11.68
C HIS A 100 10.98 35.85 10.93
N GLU A 101 11.87 36.52 11.66
CA GLU A 101 13.21 36.89 11.19
C GLU A 101 14.23 35.91 11.79
N ASP A 102 15.28 35.58 11.02
CA ASP A 102 16.42 34.78 11.46
C ASP A 102 16.10 33.40 12.07
N LEU A 103 15.05 32.72 11.59
CA LEU A 103 14.71 31.38 12.06
C LEU A 103 15.74 30.37 11.56
N LYS A 104 16.41 29.67 12.48
CA LYS A 104 17.28 28.55 12.12
C LYS A 104 16.45 27.31 11.81
N VAL A 105 16.71 26.71 10.65
CA VAL A 105 16.02 25.51 10.16
C VAL A 105 17.02 24.48 9.67
N ILE A 106 16.60 23.21 9.68
CA ILE A 106 17.31 22.11 9.03
C ILE A 106 16.65 21.89 7.67
N ILE A 107 17.42 22.07 6.60
CA ILE A 107 17.04 21.76 5.24
C ILE A 107 17.65 20.40 4.89
N SER A 108 16.80 19.49 4.43
CA SER A 108 17.21 18.19 3.90
C SER A 108 16.52 17.94 2.56
N GLU A 109 17.18 17.21 1.67
CA GLU A 109 16.57 16.79 0.42
C GLU A 109 15.49 15.76 0.71
N THR A 110 14.30 15.92 0.12
CA THR A 110 13.25 14.89 0.14
C THR A 110 13.57 13.80 -0.89
N GLY A 111 13.13 12.57 -0.64
CA GLY A 111 13.17 11.51 -1.66
C GLY A 111 12.01 11.64 -2.65
N SER A 112 12.14 11.01 -3.81
CA SER A 112 11.01 10.74 -4.71
C SER A 112 10.14 9.59 -4.16
N LEU A 113 8.91 9.45 -4.67
CA LEU A 113 8.06 8.29 -4.36
C LEU A 113 8.74 6.95 -4.71
N ARG A 114 9.55 6.94 -5.78
CA ARG A 114 10.34 5.76 -6.16
C ARG A 114 11.46 5.45 -5.18
N ASP A 115 12.18 6.47 -4.69
CA ASP A 115 13.19 6.27 -3.65
C ASP A 115 12.56 5.70 -2.37
N HIS A 116 11.34 6.15 -2.05
CA HIS A 116 10.57 5.60 -0.94
C HIS A 116 10.22 4.12 -1.18
N ALA A 117 9.63 3.78 -2.33
CA ALA A 117 9.29 2.40 -2.68
C ALA A 117 10.51 1.47 -2.65
N ASP A 118 11.67 1.94 -3.14
CA ASP A 118 12.91 1.17 -3.13
C ASP A 118 13.46 0.97 -1.70
N ALA A 119 13.38 2.01 -0.84
CA ALA A 119 13.77 1.91 0.56
C ALA A 119 12.86 0.96 1.36
N LEU A 120 11.55 1.03 1.10
CA LEU A 120 10.55 0.14 1.69
C LEU A 120 10.76 -1.31 1.25
N ALA A 121 11.01 -1.54 -0.04
CA ALA A 121 11.31 -2.87 -0.57
C ALA A 121 12.55 -3.47 0.08
N GLU A 122 13.65 -2.72 0.17
CA GLU A 122 14.87 -3.15 0.87
C GLU A 122 14.59 -3.48 2.34
N HIS A 123 13.75 -2.68 2.99
CA HIS A 123 13.40 -2.91 4.38
C HIS A 123 12.62 -4.21 4.59
N ILE A 124 11.63 -4.47 3.73
CA ILE A 124 10.85 -5.71 3.72
C ILE A 124 11.76 -6.90 3.42
N GLU A 125 12.64 -6.81 2.41
CA GLU A 125 13.63 -7.85 2.07
C GLU A 125 14.48 -8.24 3.31
N ARG A 126 15.02 -7.25 4.03
CA ARG A 126 15.79 -7.50 5.26
C ARG A 126 14.97 -8.21 6.35
N LYS A 127 13.70 -7.86 6.50
CA LYS A 127 12.80 -8.51 7.48
C LYS A 127 12.37 -9.91 7.03
N ASN A 128 12.21 -10.14 5.73
CA ASN A 128 11.96 -11.47 5.17
C ASN A 128 13.12 -12.43 5.48
N ASP A 129 14.38 -11.96 5.35
CA ASP A 129 15.56 -12.75 5.70
C ASP A 129 15.62 -13.07 7.20
N ALA A 130 15.30 -12.08 8.04
CA ALA A 130 15.21 -12.26 9.50
C ALA A 130 14.09 -13.22 9.91
N PHE A 131 13.11 -13.46 9.03
CA PHE A 131 11.90 -14.20 9.38
C PHE A 131 12.15 -15.64 9.84
N GLN A 132 13.22 -16.25 9.34
CA GLN A 132 13.62 -17.61 9.69
C GLN A 132 13.95 -17.77 11.19
N GLY A 133 14.17 -16.67 11.92
CA GLY A 133 14.42 -16.67 13.36
C GLY A 133 13.17 -16.55 14.23
N TYR A 134 11.99 -16.24 13.69
CA TYR A 134 10.79 -16.01 14.49
C TYR A 134 10.17 -17.29 15.05
N ALA A 135 9.47 -17.16 16.18
CA ALA A 135 8.74 -18.27 16.77
C ALA A 135 7.54 -18.68 15.91
N HIS A 136 7.59 -19.88 15.32
CA HIS A 136 6.48 -20.46 14.54
C HIS A 136 5.34 -21.04 15.38
N SER A 137 5.26 -20.71 16.68
CA SER A 137 4.18 -21.17 17.58
C SER A 137 2.93 -20.30 17.50
N VAL A 138 2.95 -19.23 16.71
CA VAL A 138 1.83 -18.32 16.48
C VAL A 138 1.20 -18.62 15.13
N GLY A 139 -0.09 -18.30 14.97
CA GLY A 139 -0.83 -18.64 13.74
C GLY A 139 -0.35 -17.87 12.51
N HIS A 140 0.06 -16.62 12.68
CA HIS A 140 0.73 -15.81 11.65
C HIS A 140 1.53 -14.68 12.31
N ILE A 141 2.27 -13.92 11.50
CA ILE A 141 2.98 -12.72 11.93
C ILE A 141 2.70 -11.60 10.93
N ASP A 142 2.30 -10.43 11.40
CA ASP A 142 2.21 -9.21 10.60
C ASP A 142 3.43 -8.30 10.83
N LEU A 143 3.80 -7.54 9.80
CA LEU A 143 4.89 -6.56 9.87
C LEU A 143 4.32 -5.14 9.85
N LEU A 144 4.54 -4.39 10.93
CA LEU A 144 4.23 -2.96 11.03
C LEU A 144 5.49 -2.14 10.73
N ILE A 145 5.41 -1.25 9.76
CA ILE A 145 6.51 -0.36 9.37
C ILE A 145 6.10 1.08 9.67
N GLY A 146 6.69 1.65 10.72
CA GLY A 146 6.56 3.05 11.03
C GLY A 146 7.33 3.93 10.05
N ASP A 147 6.62 4.71 9.25
CA ASP A 147 7.19 5.50 8.17
C ASP A 147 7.62 6.91 8.63
N HIS A 148 8.93 7.15 8.61
CA HIS A 148 9.54 8.47 8.77
C HIS A 148 10.16 8.97 7.45
N PHE A 149 9.90 8.28 6.34
CA PHE A 149 10.39 8.68 5.03
C PHE A 149 9.58 9.88 4.53
N SER A 150 10.15 11.08 4.65
CA SER A 150 9.56 12.26 4.04
C SER A 150 9.80 12.23 2.52
N SER A 151 8.85 11.68 1.75
CA SER A 151 8.71 12.01 0.33
C SER A 151 8.00 13.35 0.20
N GLY A 152 8.38 14.16 -0.79
CA GLY A 152 7.67 15.43 -1.06
C GLY A 152 6.20 15.22 -1.41
N GLU A 153 5.84 14.00 -1.81
CA GLU A 153 4.49 13.49 -2.02
C GLU A 153 4.15 12.56 -0.86
N SER A 154 3.22 12.94 0.01
CA SER A 154 2.78 12.07 1.10
C SER A 154 1.86 10.97 0.53
N ILE A 155 2.16 9.71 0.90
CA ILE A 155 1.27 8.56 0.66
C ILE A 155 -0.10 8.79 1.33
N GLY A 156 -0.22 9.73 2.27
CA GLY A 156 -1.43 9.99 3.06
C GLY A 156 -2.55 10.78 2.37
N GLU A 157 -2.32 11.50 1.28
CA GLU A 157 -3.37 12.34 0.65
C GLU A 157 -3.75 11.88 -0.77
N THR A 158 -2.77 11.75 -1.69
CA THR A 158 -2.99 11.21 -3.04
C THR A 158 -1.65 10.71 -3.61
N TYR A 159 -1.55 9.42 -3.96
CA TYR A 159 -0.42 8.88 -4.71
C TYR A 159 -0.89 7.90 -5.77
N SER A 160 -0.08 7.70 -6.82
CA SER A 160 -0.36 6.67 -7.82
C SER A 160 0.11 5.32 -7.29
N THR A 161 -0.79 4.35 -7.15
CA THR A 161 -0.42 2.98 -6.77
C THR A 161 0.52 2.36 -7.80
N ALA A 162 0.35 2.72 -9.07
CA ALA A 162 1.23 2.29 -10.17
C ALA A 162 2.65 2.82 -10.02
N GLU A 163 2.83 4.07 -9.56
CA GLU A 163 4.16 4.65 -9.31
C GLU A 163 4.78 4.14 -8.01
N PHE A 164 3.96 3.87 -6.99
CA PHE A 164 4.42 3.39 -5.69
C PHE A 164 4.79 1.91 -5.70
N PHE A 165 3.96 1.03 -6.28
CA PHE A 165 4.25 -0.40 -6.40
C PHE A 165 5.20 -0.70 -7.56
N THR A 166 6.45 -0.28 -7.37
CA THR A 166 7.55 -0.62 -8.28
C THR A 166 7.71 -2.15 -8.40
N PRO A 167 8.29 -2.66 -9.49
CA PRO A 167 8.55 -4.10 -9.64
C PRO A 167 9.32 -4.70 -8.45
N ARG A 168 10.23 -3.94 -7.85
CA ARG A 168 10.99 -4.37 -6.67
C ARG A 168 10.12 -4.45 -5.42
N LEU A 169 9.27 -3.46 -5.15
CA LEU A 169 8.36 -3.50 -4.00
C LEU A 169 7.35 -4.64 -4.12
N ARG A 170 6.78 -4.86 -5.31
CA ARG A 170 5.90 -6.01 -5.56
C ARG A 170 6.61 -7.33 -5.29
N GLU A 171 7.85 -7.47 -5.75
CA GLU A 171 8.64 -8.67 -5.51
C GLU A 171 8.90 -8.89 -4.01
N ALA A 172 9.30 -7.84 -3.28
CA ALA A 172 9.51 -7.90 -1.84
C ALA A 172 8.25 -8.33 -1.07
N LEU A 173 7.07 -7.81 -1.45
CA LEU A 173 5.77 -8.20 -0.89
C LEU A 173 5.36 -9.62 -1.29
N ARG A 174 5.69 -10.05 -2.51
CA ARG A 174 5.37 -11.39 -3.06
C ARG A 174 6.08 -12.49 -2.28
N VAL A 175 7.37 -12.34 -2.03
CA VAL A 175 8.19 -13.35 -1.34
C VAL A 175 8.13 -13.24 0.17
N SER A 176 7.46 -12.20 0.68
CA SER A 176 7.42 -11.93 2.10
C SER A 176 6.65 -13.04 2.85
N PRO A 177 7.14 -13.51 4.01
CA PRO A 177 6.48 -14.55 4.80
C PRO A 177 5.51 -14.01 5.87
N PHE A 178 5.52 -12.69 6.12
CA PHE A 178 4.50 -12.05 6.96
C PHE A 178 3.10 -12.29 6.35
N ARG A 179 2.02 -12.21 7.11
CA ARG A 179 0.68 -12.35 6.55
C ARG A 179 0.25 -11.06 5.86
N GLU A 180 0.39 -9.95 6.57
CA GLU A 180 0.29 -8.58 6.03
C GLU A 180 1.55 -7.75 6.35
N VAL A 181 1.83 -6.77 5.50
CA VAL A 181 2.81 -5.71 5.74
C VAL A 181 2.06 -4.38 5.76
N MET A 182 1.97 -3.75 6.93
CA MET A 182 1.27 -2.48 7.11
C MET A 182 2.26 -1.33 7.20
N LEU A 183 2.06 -0.30 6.39
CA LEU A 183 2.83 0.94 6.43
C LEU A 183 2.07 1.98 7.26
N ILE A 184 2.65 2.48 8.35
CA ILE A 184 2.06 3.52 9.18
C ILE A 184 2.68 4.86 8.79
N THR A 185 1.91 5.70 8.11
CA THR A 185 2.31 7.00 7.60
C THR A 185 1.93 8.12 8.57
N ASN A 186 2.52 9.30 8.40
CA ASN A 186 2.24 10.50 9.21
C ASN A 186 2.44 10.30 10.72
N LEU A 187 3.40 9.46 11.15
CA LEU A 187 3.65 9.13 12.57
C LEU A 187 3.88 10.32 13.51
N LEU A 188 4.33 11.45 12.96
CA LEU A 188 4.64 12.66 13.70
C LEU A 188 3.46 13.66 13.79
N TYR A 189 2.31 13.30 13.21
CA TYR A 189 1.14 14.16 13.11
C TYR A 189 -0.10 13.47 13.70
N ASP A 190 -1.11 14.24 14.09
CA ASP A 190 -2.37 13.75 14.69
C ASP A 190 -3.27 12.99 13.70
N ASN A 191 -2.82 12.79 12.46
CA ASN A 191 -3.53 12.10 11.37
C ASN A 191 -2.74 10.88 10.86
N ALA A 192 -2.06 10.17 11.76
CA ALA A 192 -1.43 8.90 11.42
C ALA A 192 -2.44 7.96 10.75
N ALA A 193 -2.00 7.32 9.66
CA ALA A 193 -2.83 6.41 8.88
C ALA A 193 -2.02 5.17 8.52
N TRP A 194 -2.64 4.00 8.58
CA TRP A 194 -2.00 2.76 8.20
C TRP A 194 -2.51 2.27 6.83
N VAL A 195 -1.62 1.62 6.07
CA VAL A 195 -1.88 1.12 4.72
C VAL A 195 -1.51 -0.37 4.64
N PRO A 196 -2.47 -1.29 4.41
CA PRO A 196 -2.18 -2.71 4.27
C PRO A 196 -1.65 -3.00 2.86
N LEU A 197 -0.33 -3.13 2.72
CA LEU A 197 0.33 -3.10 1.41
C LEU A 197 -0.01 -4.31 0.53
N ARG A 198 -0.18 -5.51 1.10
CA ARG A 198 -0.54 -6.68 0.28
C ARG A 198 -2.00 -6.70 -0.10
N GLN A 199 -2.88 -6.31 0.82
CA GLN A 199 -4.29 -6.08 0.47
C GLN A 199 -4.40 -5.09 -0.68
N LEU A 200 -3.71 -3.95 -0.61
CA LEU A 200 -3.75 -2.94 -1.67
C LEU A 200 -3.18 -3.47 -3.00
N GLU A 201 -2.07 -4.22 -2.96
CA GLU A 201 -1.48 -4.85 -4.15
C GLU A 201 -2.39 -5.93 -4.77
N LEU A 202 -3.08 -6.73 -3.93
CA LEU A 202 -4.07 -7.71 -4.35
C LEU A 202 -5.27 -7.03 -5.02
N MET A 203 -5.78 -5.96 -4.42
CA MET A 203 -6.91 -5.19 -4.96
C MET A 203 -6.57 -4.56 -6.30
N GLU A 204 -5.43 -3.88 -6.39
CA GLU A 204 -4.96 -3.26 -7.63
C GLU A 204 -4.80 -4.31 -8.74
N SER A 205 -4.09 -5.41 -8.47
CA SER A 205 -3.88 -6.48 -9.45
C SER A 205 -5.19 -7.10 -9.91
N PHE A 206 -6.11 -7.40 -8.99
CA PHE A 206 -7.41 -7.95 -9.35
C PHE A 206 -8.25 -7.00 -10.21
N MET A 207 -8.26 -5.71 -9.89
CA MET A 207 -8.98 -4.75 -10.70
C MET A 207 -8.39 -4.57 -12.10
N VAL A 208 -7.06 -4.55 -12.21
CA VAL A 208 -6.37 -4.49 -13.51
C VAL A 208 -6.77 -5.72 -14.34
N PHE A 209 -6.79 -6.90 -13.72
CA PHE A 209 -7.24 -8.13 -14.36
C PHE A 209 -8.70 -8.05 -14.84
N VAL A 210 -9.62 -7.60 -13.98
CA VAL A 210 -11.03 -7.37 -14.34
C VAL A 210 -11.14 -6.38 -15.51
N TYR A 211 -10.37 -5.30 -15.49
CA TYR A 211 -10.34 -4.34 -16.58
C TYR A 211 -9.88 -4.98 -17.90
N CYS A 212 -8.86 -5.84 -17.89
CA CYS A 212 -8.39 -6.57 -19.07
C CYS A 212 -9.51 -7.47 -19.65
N ILE A 213 -10.31 -8.12 -18.81
CA ILE A 213 -11.50 -8.87 -19.27
C ILE A 213 -12.49 -7.92 -19.97
N TYR A 214 -12.76 -6.74 -19.40
CA TYR A 214 -13.68 -5.77 -20.00
C TYR A 214 -13.21 -5.21 -21.35
N GLN A 215 -11.92 -5.23 -21.64
CA GLN A 215 -11.38 -4.84 -22.94
C GLN A 215 -11.62 -5.92 -24.03
N SER A 216 -11.96 -7.15 -23.65
CA SER A 216 -12.24 -8.25 -24.59
C SER A 216 -13.73 -8.54 -24.66
N GLN A 217 -14.39 -8.08 -25.73
CA GLN A 217 -15.79 -8.42 -26.00
C GLN A 217 -16.03 -9.93 -26.11
N GLU A 218 -15.03 -10.67 -26.60
CA GLU A 218 -15.10 -12.12 -26.69
C GLU A 218 -15.03 -12.78 -25.31
N ALA A 219 -14.15 -12.31 -24.41
CA ALA A 219 -14.10 -12.79 -23.04
C ALA A 219 -15.44 -12.54 -22.32
N LEU A 220 -16.02 -11.34 -22.47
CA LEU A 220 -17.32 -11.00 -21.89
C LEU A 220 -18.47 -11.87 -22.41
N ALA A 221 -18.38 -12.38 -23.64
CA ALA A 221 -19.39 -13.26 -24.21
C ALA A 221 -19.26 -14.73 -23.75
N LEU A 222 -18.07 -15.13 -23.28
CA LEU A 222 -17.74 -16.51 -22.93
C LEU A 222 -17.73 -16.78 -21.43
N LEU A 223 -17.45 -15.77 -20.60
CA LEU A 223 -17.24 -15.95 -19.17
C LEU A 223 -18.51 -15.82 -18.35
N GLU A 224 -18.67 -16.71 -17.37
CA GLU A 224 -19.61 -16.51 -16.27
C GLU A 224 -18.93 -15.73 -15.13
N GLU A 225 -19.73 -15.08 -14.28
CA GLU A 225 -19.24 -14.29 -13.13
C GLU A 225 -18.31 -15.10 -12.22
N ALA A 226 -18.68 -16.36 -11.94
CA ALA A 226 -17.89 -17.23 -11.10
C ALA A 226 -16.51 -17.54 -11.71
N ASP A 227 -16.33 -17.42 -13.03
CA ASP A 227 -15.08 -17.79 -13.71
C ASP A 227 -13.98 -16.76 -13.49
N VAL A 228 -14.34 -15.51 -13.19
CA VAL A 228 -13.40 -14.39 -13.03
C VAL A 228 -12.34 -14.68 -11.96
N VAL A 229 -12.76 -15.15 -10.78
CA VAL A 229 -11.82 -15.42 -9.68
C VAL A 229 -10.92 -16.63 -9.96
N HIS A 230 -11.38 -17.61 -10.73
CA HIS A 230 -10.58 -18.77 -11.13
C HIS A 230 -9.53 -18.39 -12.16
N LEU A 231 -9.92 -17.63 -13.19
CA LEU A 231 -8.98 -17.13 -14.18
C LEU A 231 -7.96 -16.17 -13.56
N TYR A 232 -8.38 -15.32 -12.63
CA TYR A 232 -7.45 -14.49 -11.88
C TYR A 232 -6.45 -15.33 -11.09
N ALA A 233 -6.89 -16.43 -10.47
CA ALA A 233 -5.98 -17.32 -9.76
C ALA A 233 -4.96 -17.99 -10.68
N ASP A 234 -5.37 -18.38 -11.88
CA ASP A 234 -4.45 -18.91 -12.90
C ASP A 234 -3.44 -17.84 -13.37
N GLU A 235 -3.90 -16.61 -13.57
CA GLU A 235 -3.03 -15.49 -13.97
C GLU A 235 -2.02 -15.17 -12.86
N MET A 236 -2.47 -15.09 -11.61
CA MET A 236 -1.61 -14.84 -10.45
C MET A 236 -0.55 -15.93 -10.26
N ASP A 237 -0.89 -17.20 -10.52
CA ASP A 237 0.07 -18.30 -10.55
C ASP A 237 1.08 -18.17 -11.67
N ALA A 238 0.65 -17.81 -12.89
CA ALA A 238 1.54 -17.60 -14.03
C ALA A 238 2.61 -16.53 -13.75
N HIS A 239 2.30 -15.58 -12.87
CA HIS A 239 3.23 -14.53 -12.43
C HIS A 239 3.90 -14.80 -11.07
N GLY A 240 3.80 -16.02 -10.54
CA GLY A 240 4.49 -16.44 -9.32
C GLY A 240 3.95 -15.81 -8.03
N THR A 241 2.73 -15.27 -8.04
CA THR A 241 2.06 -14.70 -6.87
C THR A 241 0.79 -15.52 -6.56
N PRO A 242 0.91 -16.79 -6.17
CA PRO A 242 -0.26 -17.67 -6.05
C PRO A 242 -1.28 -17.13 -5.05
N VAL A 243 -2.55 -17.25 -5.42
CA VAL A 243 -3.71 -16.96 -4.55
C VAL A 243 -4.44 -18.25 -4.23
N THR A 244 -5.03 -18.31 -3.03
CA THR A 244 -5.84 -19.45 -2.60
C THR A 244 -7.31 -19.15 -2.89
N LEU A 245 -8.00 -20.04 -3.60
CA LEU A 245 -9.44 -19.90 -3.76
C LEU A 245 -10.16 -20.37 -2.49
N ARG A 246 -11.10 -19.55 -2.01
CA ARG A 246 -11.88 -19.81 -0.80
C ARG A 246 -13.37 -19.66 -1.09
N SER A 247 -14.21 -20.41 -0.38
CA SER A 247 -15.67 -20.24 -0.44
C SER A 247 -16.23 -19.80 0.90
N GLU A 248 -17.06 -18.76 0.88
CA GLU A 248 -17.84 -18.31 2.02
C GLU A 248 -19.26 -17.99 1.61
N ASN A 249 -20.23 -18.56 2.32
CA ASN A 249 -21.67 -18.33 2.07
C ASN A 249 -22.07 -18.58 0.59
N GLY A 250 -21.37 -19.49 -0.10
CA GLY A 250 -21.62 -19.82 -1.51
C GLY A 250 -20.97 -18.87 -2.51
N PHE A 251 -20.16 -17.91 -2.07
CA PHE A 251 -19.34 -17.04 -2.93
C PHE A 251 -17.89 -17.49 -2.91
N GLU A 252 -17.23 -17.40 -4.06
CA GLU A 252 -15.83 -17.79 -4.22
C GLU A 252 -14.94 -16.55 -4.34
N PHE A 253 -13.81 -16.56 -3.63
CA PHE A 253 -12.88 -15.44 -3.56
C PHE A 253 -11.45 -15.91 -3.85
N ALA A 254 -10.64 -15.04 -4.44
CA ALA A 254 -9.19 -15.20 -4.50
C ALA A 254 -8.55 -14.54 -3.27
N ALA A 255 -7.94 -15.34 -2.41
CA ALA A 255 -7.41 -14.91 -1.12
C ALA A 255 -5.87 -14.89 -1.09
N ARG A 256 -5.32 -13.86 -0.45
CA ARG A 256 -3.90 -13.73 -0.13
C ARG A 256 -3.72 -12.88 1.14
N GLY A 257 -2.89 -13.36 2.07
CA GLY A 257 -2.62 -12.67 3.32
C GLY A 257 -3.86 -12.56 4.21
N ASN A 258 -4.21 -11.34 4.59
CA ASN A 258 -5.39 -11.03 5.41
C ASN A 258 -6.63 -10.68 4.57
N SER A 259 -6.58 -10.82 3.24
CA SER A 259 -7.63 -10.30 2.37
C SER A 259 -8.02 -11.26 1.25
N SER A 260 -9.21 -11.08 0.70
CA SER A 260 -9.63 -11.75 -0.52
C SER A 260 -10.49 -10.87 -1.41
N VAL A 261 -10.46 -11.15 -2.70
CA VAL A 261 -11.14 -10.37 -3.74
C VAL A 261 -12.07 -11.25 -4.57
N ALA A 262 -13.20 -10.68 -4.95
CA ALA A 262 -14.13 -11.25 -5.93
C ALA A 262 -14.73 -10.13 -6.77
N TYR A 263 -15.41 -10.50 -7.87
CA TYR A 263 -16.11 -9.57 -8.73
C TYR A 263 -17.55 -10.02 -8.93
N THR A 264 -18.50 -9.10 -8.82
CA THR A 264 -19.89 -9.31 -9.24
C THR A 264 -20.33 -8.14 -10.13
N PRO A 265 -21.15 -8.36 -11.18
CA PRO A 265 -21.68 -7.26 -11.99
C PRO A 265 -22.53 -6.27 -11.18
N LYS A 266 -23.12 -6.73 -10.07
CA LYS A 266 -24.02 -5.94 -9.23
C LYS A 266 -23.27 -5.06 -8.23
N ASP A 267 -22.28 -5.62 -7.55
CA ASP A 267 -21.60 -4.98 -6.41
C ASP A 267 -20.16 -4.54 -6.78
N GLY A 268 -19.68 -4.88 -7.98
CA GLY A 268 -18.34 -4.55 -8.45
C GLY A 268 -17.28 -5.44 -7.82
N THR A 269 -16.12 -4.85 -7.50
CA THR A 269 -15.04 -5.56 -6.80
C THR A 269 -15.37 -5.64 -5.31
N ILE A 270 -15.55 -6.86 -4.80
CA ILE A 270 -15.76 -7.12 -3.39
C ILE A 270 -14.42 -7.45 -2.75
N VAL A 271 -14.09 -6.77 -1.65
CA VAL A 271 -12.92 -7.06 -0.82
C VAL A 271 -13.41 -7.56 0.54
N HIS A 272 -12.92 -8.72 0.96
CA HIS A 272 -13.15 -9.24 2.31
C HIS A 272 -11.83 -9.16 3.08
N GLU A 273 -11.84 -8.39 4.16
CA GLU A 273 -10.73 -8.29 5.12
C GLU A 273 -10.98 -9.23 6.30
N TYR A 274 -10.05 -10.16 6.52
CA TYR A 274 -10.09 -11.13 7.61
C TYR A 274 -9.45 -10.59 8.90
N GLY A 275 -8.73 -9.47 8.82
CA GLY A 275 -7.86 -8.98 9.89
C GLY A 275 -6.94 -10.10 10.39
N ASP A 276 -6.84 -10.26 11.71
CA ASP A 276 -6.03 -11.29 12.36
C ASP A 276 -6.80 -12.60 12.61
N LEU A 277 -8.01 -12.77 12.08
CA LEU A 277 -8.76 -14.02 12.29
C LEU A 277 -8.08 -15.18 11.54
N PRO A 278 -8.14 -16.42 12.07
CA PRO A 278 -7.67 -17.59 11.33
C PRO A 278 -8.43 -17.71 10.01
N VAL A 279 -7.70 -17.73 8.91
CA VAL A 279 -8.29 -17.98 7.59
C VAL A 279 -8.30 -19.46 7.25
N ASP A 280 -7.50 -20.29 7.91
CA ASP A 280 -7.37 -21.72 7.58
C ASP A 280 -8.67 -22.51 7.76
N ASP A 281 -9.63 -21.99 8.53
CA ASP A 281 -10.95 -22.59 8.74
C ASP A 281 -11.92 -22.32 7.58
N ILE A 282 -11.57 -21.43 6.65
CA ILE A 282 -12.38 -21.13 5.47
C ILE A 282 -12.17 -22.21 4.41
N GLU A 283 -13.26 -22.74 3.86
CA GLU A 283 -13.23 -23.81 2.86
C GLU A 283 -12.38 -23.40 1.64
N THR A 284 -11.42 -24.25 1.29
CA THR A 284 -10.61 -24.07 0.08
C THR A 284 -11.33 -24.68 -1.12
N VAL A 285 -11.33 -23.95 -2.22
CA VAL A 285 -12.02 -24.34 -3.46
C VAL A 285 -11.00 -24.87 -4.45
N GLN A 286 -11.34 -25.98 -5.10
CA GLN A 286 -10.54 -26.49 -6.22
C GLN A 286 -10.73 -25.58 -7.45
N ARG A 287 -9.62 -25.25 -8.11
CA ARG A 287 -9.68 -24.45 -9.34
C ARG A 287 -10.48 -25.16 -10.42
N ARG A 288 -11.38 -24.41 -11.05
CA ARG A 288 -12.15 -24.84 -12.21
C ARG A 288 -11.31 -24.58 -13.46
N HIS A 289 -11.28 -25.55 -14.35
CA HIS A 289 -10.68 -25.35 -15.66
C HIS A 289 -11.66 -24.56 -16.53
N ILE A 290 -11.29 -23.33 -16.89
CA ILE A 290 -12.07 -22.48 -17.78
C ILE A 290 -11.52 -22.60 -19.19
N ASP A 291 -12.31 -23.15 -20.10
CA ASP A 291 -11.94 -23.33 -21.51
C ASP A 291 -12.18 -22.02 -22.27
N LEU A 292 -11.09 -21.32 -22.60
CA LEU A 292 -11.10 -20.10 -23.38
C LEU A 292 -10.30 -20.34 -24.67
N PRO A 293 -10.70 -19.75 -25.81
CA PRO A 293 -9.86 -19.70 -26.99
C PRO A 293 -8.48 -19.14 -26.65
N GLU A 294 -7.43 -19.76 -27.19
CA GLU A 294 -6.03 -19.39 -26.90
C GLU A 294 -5.75 -17.91 -27.19
N GLU A 295 -6.40 -17.35 -28.21
CA GLU A 295 -6.31 -15.94 -28.56
C GLU A 295 -6.89 -15.01 -27.47
N VAL A 296 -8.00 -15.39 -26.85
CA VAL A 296 -8.61 -14.65 -25.73
C VAL A 296 -7.73 -14.74 -24.48
N ARG A 297 -7.23 -15.95 -24.17
CA ARG A 297 -6.32 -16.16 -23.03
C ARG A 297 -5.02 -15.37 -23.20
N SER A 298 -4.40 -15.44 -24.37
CA SER A 298 -3.18 -14.71 -24.68
C SER A 298 -3.39 -13.21 -24.59
N PHE A 299 -4.52 -12.70 -25.11
CA PHE A 299 -4.86 -11.29 -24.99
C PHE A 299 -4.95 -10.84 -23.52
N ILE A 300 -5.70 -11.56 -22.68
CA ILE A 300 -5.84 -11.21 -21.25
C ILE A 300 -4.46 -11.19 -20.57
N HIS A 301 -3.65 -12.23 -20.79
CA HIS A 301 -2.31 -12.35 -20.21
C HIS A 301 -1.39 -11.20 -20.63
N GLU A 302 -1.34 -10.89 -21.94
CA GLU A 302 -0.49 -9.82 -22.48
C GLU A 302 -0.92 -8.43 -22.00
N GLU A 303 -2.22 -8.15 -21.96
CA GLU A 303 -2.74 -6.88 -21.43
C GLU A 303 -2.47 -6.74 -19.94
N TYR A 304 -2.68 -7.81 -19.16
CA TYR A 304 -2.41 -7.82 -17.73
C TYR A 304 -0.92 -7.59 -17.44
N GLN A 305 -0.03 -8.31 -18.14
CA GLN A 305 1.42 -8.12 -18.01
C GLN A 305 1.83 -6.69 -18.38
N ARG A 306 1.30 -6.14 -19.49
CA ARG A 306 1.60 -4.77 -19.92
C ARG A 306 1.15 -3.74 -18.89
N ALA A 307 -0.02 -3.94 -18.29
CA ALA A 307 -0.55 -3.08 -17.25
C ALA A 307 0.32 -3.13 -15.99
N ARG A 308 0.72 -4.34 -15.56
CA ARG A 308 1.57 -4.57 -14.38
C ARG A 308 2.98 -3.98 -14.53
N ASP A 309 3.55 -4.03 -15.73
CA ASP A 309 4.89 -3.48 -16.01
C ASP A 309 4.91 -1.94 -16.15
N GLY A 310 3.78 -1.26 -15.89
CA GLY A 310 3.64 0.18 -16.06
C GLY A 310 3.64 0.63 -17.53
N GLY A 311 3.60 -0.32 -18.47
CA GLY A 311 3.71 -0.06 -19.91
C GLY A 311 2.42 0.44 -20.56
N ALA A 312 1.30 0.40 -19.86
CA ALA A 312 0.01 0.66 -20.47
C ALA A 312 -0.54 2.08 -20.27
N GLY A 313 0.12 2.94 -19.49
CA GLY A 313 -0.45 4.25 -19.14
C GLY A 313 -1.83 4.14 -18.47
N PHE A 314 -2.14 2.97 -17.87
CA PHE A 314 -3.35 2.74 -17.12
C PHE A 314 -3.26 3.43 -15.75
N GLU A 315 -3.21 4.75 -15.74
CA GLU A 315 -4.07 5.48 -14.81
C GLU A 315 -5.42 5.64 -15.51
N SER A 316 -6.16 4.53 -15.63
CA SER A 316 -7.55 4.64 -16.03
C SER A 316 -8.28 5.42 -14.93
N GLU A 317 -9.25 6.25 -15.32
CA GLU A 317 -10.18 6.89 -14.38
C GLU A 317 -10.79 5.86 -13.41
N TYR A 318 -10.86 4.58 -13.82
CA TYR A 318 -11.24 3.44 -13.00
C TYR A 318 -10.23 3.14 -11.87
N ILE A 319 -8.92 3.01 -12.16
CA ILE A 319 -7.88 2.83 -11.13
C ILE A 319 -7.87 4.03 -10.16
N ARG A 320 -8.08 5.25 -10.69
CA ARG A 320 -8.19 6.46 -9.87
C ARG A 320 -9.44 6.46 -8.98
N LYS A 321 -10.61 6.06 -9.50
CA LYS A 321 -11.86 5.96 -8.73
C LYS A 321 -11.77 4.92 -7.62
N VAL A 322 -11.08 3.81 -7.84
CA VAL A 322 -10.91 2.83 -6.76
C VAL A 322 -9.89 3.30 -5.75
N ARG A 323 -8.78 3.91 -6.15
CA ARG A 323 -7.88 4.61 -5.22
C ARG A 323 -8.66 5.57 -4.31
N ASP A 324 -9.52 6.40 -4.91
CA ASP A 324 -10.32 7.38 -4.18
C ASP A 324 -11.46 6.74 -3.34
N ALA A 325 -11.88 5.51 -3.66
CA ALA A 325 -12.89 4.77 -2.91
C ALA A 325 -12.30 4.00 -1.71
N VAL A 326 -11.07 3.50 -1.85
CA VAL A 326 -10.36 2.67 -0.86
C VAL A 326 -9.72 3.53 0.24
N TRP A 327 -9.57 4.84 0.00
CA TRP A 327 -8.96 5.78 0.93
C TRP A 327 -9.95 6.88 1.36
N PRO A 328 -10.14 7.17 2.68
CA PRO A 328 -9.45 6.63 3.85
C PRO A 328 -10.18 5.42 4.45
N PHE A 329 -9.41 4.42 4.91
CA PHE A 329 -9.93 3.37 5.78
C PHE A 329 -10.47 4.01 7.06
N ASP A 330 -11.80 4.10 7.18
CA ASP A 330 -12.44 4.42 8.45
C ASP A 330 -12.15 3.28 9.44
N THR A 331 -11.27 3.55 10.40
CA THR A 331 -10.77 2.60 11.42
C THR A 331 -11.87 2.00 12.30
N ALA A 332 -13.12 2.48 12.19
CA ALA A 332 -14.23 2.06 13.04
C ALA A 332 -15.05 0.85 12.54
N ARG A 333 -14.77 0.22 11.37
CA ARG A 333 -15.66 -0.82 10.81
C ARG A 333 -14.95 -2.10 10.34
N ARG A 334 -15.33 -3.23 10.96
CA ARG A 334 -14.83 -4.61 10.72
C ARG A 334 -15.16 -5.24 9.35
N THR A 335 -15.80 -4.50 8.44
CA THR A 335 -16.05 -4.93 7.06
C THR A 335 -16.29 -3.68 6.23
N GLN A 336 -15.39 -3.40 5.28
CA GLN A 336 -15.58 -2.34 4.30
C GLN A 336 -15.86 -2.98 2.94
N SER A 337 -17.11 -2.91 2.49
CA SER A 337 -17.48 -3.20 1.11
C SER A 337 -17.39 -1.89 0.31
N PHE A 338 -16.61 -1.87 -0.76
CA PHE A 338 -16.54 -0.74 -1.67
C PHE A 338 -17.19 -1.13 -2.99
N GLU A 339 -18.13 -0.32 -3.47
CA GLU A 339 -18.68 -0.49 -4.82
C GLU A 339 -17.87 0.37 -5.80
N ALA A 340 -16.95 -0.26 -6.52
CA ALA A 340 -16.34 0.34 -7.70
C ALA A 340 -17.21 0.01 -8.91
N THR A 341 -18.02 0.96 -9.37
CA THR A 341 -18.81 0.76 -10.60
C THR A 341 -17.87 0.80 -11.80
N ALA A 342 -17.86 -0.28 -12.58
CA ALA A 342 -17.14 -0.33 -13.86
C ALA A 342 -17.63 0.83 -14.76
N ILE A 343 -16.69 1.47 -15.46
CA ILE A 343 -17.05 2.48 -16.46
C ILE A 343 -17.78 1.76 -17.59
N ASP A 344 -19.02 2.18 -17.89
CA ASP A 344 -19.76 1.70 -19.06
C ASP A 344 -18.94 2.03 -20.32
N PRO A 345 -18.47 1.02 -21.09
CA PRO A 345 -17.72 1.23 -22.32
C PRO A 345 -18.46 2.11 -23.35
N GLY A 346 -19.78 2.25 -23.22
CA GLY A 346 -20.61 3.07 -24.10
C GLY A 346 -20.43 4.58 -23.95
N THR A 347 -19.71 5.07 -22.93
CA THR A 347 -19.60 6.52 -22.63
C THR A 347 -18.33 7.21 -23.11
N SER A 348 -17.30 6.48 -23.57
CA SER A 348 -16.01 7.07 -24.01
C SER A 348 -15.96 7.52 -25.49
N GLY A 349 -17.11 7.64 -26.16
CA GLY A 349 -17.18 7.88 -27.61
C GLY A 349 -17.63 9.27 -28.11
N GLN A 350 -17.97 10.23 -27.24
CA GLN A 350 -18.43 11.56 -27.69
C GLN A 350 -17.47 12.68 -27.30
N GLY A 351 -16.29 12.67 -27.90
CA GLY A 351 -15.48 13.88 -28.04
C GLY A 351 -16.16 14.84 -29.01
N HIS A 352 -16.76 15.91 -28.49
CA HIS A 352 -17.21 17.04 -29.29
C HIS A 352 -16.02 17.65 -30.02
N VAL A 353 -16.01 17.55 -31.35
CA VAL A 353 -15.16 18.36 -32.22
C VAL A 353 -15.81 19.74 -32.29
N GLU A 354 -15.30 20.70 -31.50
CA GLU A 354 -15.66 22.11 -31.66
C GLU A 354 -15.17 22.61 -33.03
N GLY A 355 -16.12 23.13 -33.80
CA GLY A 355 -15.91 23.64 -35.15
C GLY A 355 -15.05 24.90 -35.17
N ALA A 356 -14.15 24.93 -36.15
CA ALA A 356 -13.36 26.10 -36.50
C ALA A 356 -14.23 27.33 -36.78
N GLY A 357 -14.05 28.38 -35.99
CA GLY A 357 -14.61 29.70 -36.24
C GLY A 357 -13.94 30.37 -37.43
N SER A 358 -14.72 30.65 -38.48
CA SER A 358 -14.34 31.49 -39.61
C SER A 358 -14.35 32.97 -39.21
N GLN A 359 -13.21 33.65 -39.27
CA GLN A 359 -13.13 35.12 -39.26
C GLN A 359 -13.31 35.65 -40.69
N SER A 360 -14.24 36.58 -40.87
CA SER A 360 -14.33 37.45 -42.05
C SER A 360 -13.68 38.81 -41.74
N PRO A 361 -13.05 39.48 -42.73
CA PRO A 361 -12.28 40.70 -42.50
C PRO A 361 -13.14 41.96 -42.52
N GLU A 362 -12.81 42.90 -41.63
CA GLU A 362 -13.26 44.29 -41.72
C GLU A 362 -12.59 44.99 -42.92
N ALA A 363 -13.39 45.73 -43.68
CA ALA A 363 -12.95 46.61 -44.74
C ALA A 363 -12.68 48.02 -44.17
N SER A 364 -11.60 48.63 -44.65
CA SER A 364 -11.48 50.08 -44.90
C SER A 364 -11.36 50.29 -46.40
#